data_AF-A0A538G6U0-F1
#
_entry.id   AF-A0A538G6U0-F1
#
_cell.length_a   1.000
_cell.length_b   1.000
_cell.length_c   1.000
_cell.angle_alpha   90.00
_cell.angle_beta   90.00
_cell.angle_gamma   90.00
#
_symmetry.space_group_name_H-M   'P 1'
#
loop_
_entity.id
_entity.type
_entity.pdbx_description
1 polymer ?
#
loop_
_entity_poly.entity_id
_entity_poly.type
_entity_poly.pdbx_seq_one_letter_code
_entity_poly.pdbx_strand_id
1 'polypeptide(L)'
;MSPERFEAMGVDVVVGGATEAELEAVGLLFEKLDRTFSRFRPDSELNRVNAAAAEFAAASPIFARVLALALDAALRTDGLVDPTLGAAIEAAGYDRDFAELTDDERPPAPTVQGSWRHVRVAGPLVFRYPGTKLDLNCVVKGVAVDAALQQLAADGFVAAGGDVAVRGARVVGLPGGGSLTLRDGGLTTSGTTHRRWLRGGKVQHHLIDPRTGRGRRTGLARRARPSRSLPRGRPRGRECNVGSRTGACEGRVTLFEWYLARASGIVAFVLLTIAVVVGLTLSGRAKLRYWPRFAIEDVHRFAALLTGTFVSLHVLTLFVDSYLPFSLTQLVVPGPSTYRPLSTALGVVAAELLLALAITNRYRKRMSYRFWRRAHYLNFAIWGLALSHGIAAGTDRAAPWALALYIGAAATVTGLIAWRTSGGLRPPAATPLERATSRAG
;
A
#
# COMPACT_ATOMS: atom_id res chain seq x y z
N MET A 1 33.20 16.23 16.09
CA MET A 1 33.87 14.98 15.68
C MET A 1 33.92 14.94 14.17
N SER A 2 35.07 14.60 13.60
CA SER A 2 35.22 14.38 12.15
C SER A 2 34.40 13.15 11.74
N PRO A 3 33.86 13.10 10.50
CA PRO A 3 33.16 11.92 10.03
C PRO A 3 34.13 10.75 9.82
N GLU A 4 33.68 9.56 10.20
CA GLU A 4 34.41 8.30 10.04
C GLU A 4 34.00 7.60 8.74
N ARG A 5 34.93 6.84 8.14
CA ARG A 5 34.72 6.18 6.84
C ARG A 5 35.23 4.76 6.84
N PHE A 6 34.44 3.85 6.28
CA PHE A 6 34.82 2.46 6.02
C PHE A 6 34.13 1.94 4.76
N GLU A 7 34.57 0.79 4.23
CA GLU A 7 33.97 0.17 3.06
C GLU A 7 33.05 -0.98 3.47
N ALA A 8 31.83 -1.02 2.91
CA ALA A 8 30.91 -2.14 3.07
C ALA A 8 29.91 -2.20 1.92
N MET A 9 29.39 -3.38 1.59
CA MET A 9 28.43 -3.59 0.50
C MET A 9 28.91 -3.04 -0.88
N GLY A 10 30.23 -3.05 -1.10
CA GLY A 10 30.88 -2.52 -2.32
C GLY A 10 30.71 -1.02 -2.52
N VAL A 11 30.57 -0.26 -1.42
CA VAL A 11 30.51 1.21 -1.40
C VAL A 11 31.22 1.78 -0.18
N ASP A 12 31.62 3.05 -0.29
CA ASP A 12 32.04 3.84 0.87
C ASP A 12 30.85 4.18 1.78
N VAL A 13 31.02 3.92 3.07
CA VAL A 13 30.12 4.33 4.15
C VAL A 13 30.77 5.45 4.94
N VAL A 14 30.04 6.53 5.16
CA VAL A 14 30.48 7.70 5.94
C VAL A 14 29.50 7.94 7.07
N VAL A 15 30.00 8.02 8.30
CA VAL A 15 29.19 8.21 9.51
C VAL A 15 29.68 9.46 10.24
N GLY A 16 28.76 10.36 10.56
CA GLY A 16 29.05 11.57 11.34
C GLY A 16 28.20 11.66 12.60
N GLY A 17 28.83 12.03 13.72
CA GLY A 17 28.15 12.17 15.01
C GLY A 17 27.99 10.88 15.81
N ALA A 18 28.74 9.83 15.46
CA ALA A 18 28.77 8.56 16.20
C ALA A 18 29.94 8.50 17.18
N THR A 19 29.72 7.83 18.31
CA THR A 19 30.77 7.29 19.19
C THR A 19 31.42 6.06 18.57
N GLU A 20 32.55 5.62 19.12
CA GLU A 20 33.27 4.44 18.63
C GLU A 20 32.41 3.15 18.71
N ALA A 21 31.67 2.98 19.80
CA ALA A 21 30.75 1.84 19.97
C ALA A 21 29.57 1.87 18.98
N GLU A 22 29.03 3.05 18.68
CA GLU A 22 27.97 3.21 17.67
C GLU A 22 28.51 2.95 16.26
N LEU A 23 29.74 3.37 15.97
CA LEU A 23 30.41 3.09 14.69
C LEU A 23 30.62 1.58 14.49
N GLU A 24 31.07 0.87 15.54
CA GLU A 24 31.20 -0.59 15.51
C GLU A 24 29.84 -1.26 15.25
N ALA A 25 28.77 -0.82 15.94
CA ALA A 25 27.42 -1.31 15.72
C ALA A 25 26.92 -1.07 14.29
N VAL A 26 27.23 0.09 13.70
CA VAL A 26 26.94 0.40 12.30
C VAL A 26 27.73 -0.54 11.37
N GLY A 27 29.01 -0.77 11.60
CA GLY A 27 29.82 -1.72 10.83
C GLY A 27 29.24 -3.14 10.85
N LEU A 28 28.87 -3.64 12.04
CA LEU A 28 28.24 -4.96 12.20
C LEU A 28 26.88 -5.06 11.47
N LEU A 29 26.10 -3.98 11.47
CA LEU A 29 24.84 -3.92 10.72
C LEU A 29 25.08 -4.04 9.21
N PHE A 30 26.05 -3.31 8.67
CA PHE A 30 26.37 -3.38 7.24
C PHE A 30 26.89 -4.77 6.84
N GLU A 31 27.76 -5.39 7.63
CA GLU A 31 28.21 -6.77 7.40
C GLU A 31 27.04 -7.77 7.42
N LYS A 32 26.10 -7.61 8.36
CA LYS A 32 24.89 -8.44 8.42
C LYS A 32 24.02 -8.27 7.18
N LEU A 33 23.83 -7.03 6.71
CA LEU A 33 23.08 -6.74 5.48
C LEU A 33 23.78 -7.29 4.25
N ASP A 34 25.11 -7.21 4.18
CA ASP A 34 25.89 -7.76 3.08
C ASP A 34 25.77 -9.30 3.00
N ARG A 35 25.92 -10.00 4.13
CA ARG A 35 25.66 -11.45 4.23
C ARG A 35 24.22 -11.84 3.88
N THR A 36 23.27 -10.92 4.02
CA THR A 36 21.86 -11.20 3.73
C THR A 36 21.53 -10.96 2.26
N PHE A 37 21.98 -9.83 1.69
CA PHE A 37 21.47 -9.29 0.44
C PHE A 37 22.50 -9.19 -0.69
N SER A 38 23.77 -9.50 -0.46
CA SER A 38 24.78 -9.44 -1.51
C SER A 38 24.52 -10.46 -2.62
N ARG A 39 24.56 -10.01 -3.87
CA ARG A 39 24.55 -10.88 -5.05
C ARG A 39 25.88 -11.61 -5.26
N PHE A 40 26.97 -11.03 -4.77
CA PHE A 40 28.33 -11.47 -5.08
C PHE A 40 28.90 -12.41 -4.02
N ARG A 41 28.29 -12.46 -2.85
CA ARG A 41 28.62 -13.44 -1.80
C ARG A 41 27.92 -14.77 -2.07
N PRO A 42 28.65 -15.87 -2.34
CA PRO A 42 28.03 -17.17 -2.61
C PRO A 42 27.22 -17.70 -1.42
N ASP A 43 27.63 -17.36 -0.20
CA ASP A 43 27.01 -17.75 1.06
C ASP A 43 25.84 -16.86 1.49
N SER A 44 25.47 -15.86 0.67
CA SER A 44 24.42 -14.93 1.06
C SER A 44 23.05 -15.58 1.16
N GLU A 45 22.22 -15.07 2.06
CA GLU A 45 20.83 -15.52 2.15
C GLU A 45 20.08 -15.29 0.83
N LEU A 46 20.33 -14.17 0.13
CA LEU A 46 19.76 -13.88 -1.19
C LEU A 46 20.10 -14.98 -2.21
N ASN A 47 21.38 -15.38 -2.29
CA ASN A 47 21.79 -16.42 -3.23
C ASN A 47 21.22 -17.79 -2.85
N ARG A 48 21.16 -18.10 -1.54
CA ARG A 48 20.47 -19.30 -1.05
C ARG A 48 18.98 -19.30 -1.41
N VAL A 49 18.27 -18.18 -1.23
CA VAL A 49 16.86 -18.03 -1.60
C VAL A 49 16.69 -18.17 -3.11
N ASN A 50 17.55 -17.54 -3.91
CA ASN A 50 17.50 -17.64 -5.37
C ASN A 50 17.79 -19.06 -5.89
N ALA A 51 18.68 -19.80 -5.23
CA ALA A 51 19.07 -21.15 -5.63
C ALA A 51 18.03 -22.23 -5.25
N ALA A 52 17.07 -21.93 -4.36
CA ALA A 52 16.07 -22.91 -3.95
C ALA A 52 15.18 -23.31 -5.15
N ALA A 53 15.10 -24.62 -5.42
CA ALA A 53 14.31 -25.18 -6.52
C ALA A 53 12.78 -25.16 -6.26
N ALA A 54 12.38 -25.11 -4.98
CA ALA A 54 10.98 -25.07 -4.59
C ALA A 54 10.33 -23.70 -4.89
N GLU A 55 9.02 -23.70 -5.11
CA GLU A 55 8.19 -22.49 -5.32
C GLU A 55 8.12 -21.58 -4.08
N PHE A 56 8.67 -22.04 -2.96
CA PHE A 56 8.84 -21.26 -1.74
C PHE A 56 10.23 -21.48 -1.14
N ALA A 57 10.73 -20.47 -0.42
CA ALA A 57 11.94 -20.57 0.37
C ALA A 57 11.73 -19.93 1.74
N ALA A 58 12.30 -20.54 2.78
CA ALA A 58 12.39 -19.90 4.09
C ALA A 58 13.45 -18.79 4.05
N ALA A 59 13.11 -17.65 4.64
CA ALA A 59 13.96 -16.49 4.73
C ALA A 59 13.91 -15.89 6.14
N SER A 60 14.99 -15.21 6.51
CA SER A 60 15.09 -14.52 7.78
C SER A 60 14.06 -13.39 7.90
N PRO A 61 13.71 -12.97 9.14
CA PRO A 61 12.78 -11.86 9.33
C PRO A 61 13.22 -10.55 8.67
N ILE A 62 14.54 -10.31 8.57
CA ILE A 62 15.08 -9.12 7.90
C ILE A 62 14.92 -9.24 6.38
N PHE A 63 15.21 -10.41 5.81
CA PHE A 63 15.01 -10.66 4.38
C PHE A 63 13.54 -10.49 3.97
N ALA A 64 12.63 -11.13 4.70
CA ALA A 64 11.19 -11.04 4.43
C ALA A 64 10.69 -9.58 4.50
N ARG A 65 11.18 -8.81 5.48
CA ARG A 65 10.81 -7.40 5.64
C ARG A 65 11.30 -6.52 4.50
N VAL A 66 12.57 -6.67 4.10
CA VAL A 66 13.17 -5.88 3.02
C VAL A 66 12.55 -6.26 1.67
N LEU A 67 12.28 -7.53 1.43
CA LEU A 67 11.57 -7.97 0.23
C LEU A 67 10.13 -7.43 0.20
N ALA A 68 9.40 -7.44 1.33
CA ALA A 68 8.08 -6.84 1.40
C ALA A 68 8.11 -5.34 1.09
N LEU A 69 9.12 -4.61 1.60
CA LEU A 69 9.33 -3.19 1.26
C LEU A 69 9.59 -3.00 -0.25
N ALA A 70 10.39 -3.87 -0.86
CA ALA A 70 10.65 -3.80 -2.30
C ALA A 70 9.40 -4.10 -3.14
N LEU A 71 8.56 -5.05 -2.71
CA LEU A 71 7.29 -5.36 -3.37
C LEU A 71 6.27 -4.23 -3.20
N ASP A 72 6.26 -3.54 -2.05
CA ASP A 72 5.47 -2.32 -1.85
C ASP A 72 5.93 -1.20 -2.80
N ALA A 73 7.24 -1.00 -2.93
CA ALA A 73 7.79 -0.06 -3.91
C ALA A 73 7.40 -0.43 -5.35
N ALA A 74 7.42 -1.72 -5.69
CA ALA A 74 6.93 -2.21 -6.98
C ALA A 74 5.46 -1.90 -7.20
N LEU A 75 4.61 -2.15 -6.19
CA LEU A 75 3.19 -1.84 -6.28
C LEU A 75 2.93 -0.34 -6.50
N ARG A 76 3.56 0.53 -5.70
CA ARG A 76 3.37 1.99 -5.78
C ARG A 76 3.87 2.61 -7.08
N THR A 77 4.86 1.97 -7.70
CA THR A 77 5.48 2.46 -8.93
C THR A 77 5.00 1.74 -10.17
N ASP A 78 3.97 0.89 -10.05
CA ASP A 78 3.48 0.01 -11.13
C ASP A 78 4.61 -0.78 -11.81
N GLY A 79 5.49 -1.35 -10.97
CA GLY A 79 6.60 -2.18 -11.37
C GLY A 79 7.79 -1.44 -11.96
N LEU A 80 7.95 -0.13 -11.75
CA LEU A 80 9.18 0.57 -12.16
C LEU A 80 10.35 0.29 -11.21
N VAL A 81 10.07 0.06 -9.93
CA VAL A 81 10.99 -0.58 -8.99
C VAL A 81 10.59 -2.04 -8.92
N ASP A 82 11.49 -2.96 -9.22
CA ASP A 82 11.14 -4.38 -9.25
C ASP A 82 12.26 -5.23 -8.61
N PRO A 83 11.97 -5.99 -7.54
CA PRO A 83 12.96 -6.83 -6.87
C PRO A 83 13.27 -8.14 -7.60
N THR A 84 12.70 -8.39 -8.78
CA THR A 84 12.85 -9.64 -9.57
C THR A 84 13.75 -9.48 -10.79
N LEU A 85 14.52 -8.39 -10.85
CA LEU A 85 15.38 -8.07 -11.99
C LEU A 85 16.75 -8.75 -11.93
N GLY A 86 16.98 -9.70 -11.00
CA GLY A 86 18.28 -10.35 -10.84
C GLY A 86 18.76 -11.05 -12.11
N ALA A 87 17.89 -11.75 -12.82
CA ALA A 87 18.24 -12.38 -14.09
C ALA A 87 18.46 -11.33 -15.21
N ALA A 88 17.72 -10.22 -15.19
CA ALA A 88 17.81 -9.19 -16.20
C ALA A 88 19.13 -8.38 -16.11
N ILE A 89 19.56 -8.08 -14.88
CA ILE A 89 20.84 -7.36 -14.65
C ILE A 89 22.05 -8.24 -14.97
N GLU A 90 21.96 -9.54 -14.70
CA GLU A 90 22.98 -10.53 -15.10
C GLU A 90 23.02 -10.72 -16.61
N ALA A 91 21.87 -10.78 -17.27
CA ALA A 91 21.78 -10.82 -18.73
C ALA A 91 22.42 -9.58 -19.38
N ALA A 92 22.27 -8.41 -18.74
CA ALA A 92 22.95 -7.17 -19.15
C ALA A 92 24.48 -7.20 -18.94
N GLY A 93 25.00 -8.17 -18.17
CA GLY A 93 26.42 -8.41 -17.94
C GLY A 93 26.95 -7.97 -16.59
N TYR A 94 26.06 -7.71 -15.63
CA TYR A 94 26.48 -7.39 -14.26
C TYR A 94 26.30 -8.62 -13.34
N ASP A 95 27.07 -9.66 -13.63
CA ASP A 95 27.04 -10.99 -13.00
C ASP A 95 28.05 -11.19 -11.86
N ARG A 96 29.03 -10.29 -11.73
CA ARG A 96 30.09 -10.29 -10.71
C ARG A 96 30.23 -8.91 -10.08
N ASP A 97 31.09 -8.78 -9.08
CA ASP A 97 31.32 -7.48 -8.44
C ASP A 97 31.68 -6.41 -9.48
N PHE A 98 31.26 -5.17 -9.24
CA PHE A 98 31.51 -4.09 -10.18
C PHE A 98 33.00 -3.84 -10.42
N ALA A 99 33.84 -4.02 -9.39
CA ALA A 99 35.29 -3.86 -9.51
C ALA A 99 35.94 -4.89 -10.44
N GLU A 100 35.27 -6.03 -10.67
CA GLU A 100 35.76 -7.13 -11.52
C GLU A 100 35.16 -7.09 -12.93
N LEU A 101 34.24 -6.16 -13.22
CA LEU A 101 33.65 -6.04 -14.55
C LEU A 101 34.66 -5.45 -15.53
N THR A 102 34.88 -6.18 -16.62
CA THR A 102 35.64 -5.73 -17.79
C THR A 102 34.72 -5.62 -19.00
N ASP A 103 35.17 -4.87 -20.00
CA ASP A 103 34.47 -4.76 -21.27
C ASP A 103 34.35 -6.14 -21.95
N ASP A 104 33.16 -6.45 -22.45
CA ASP A 104 32.84 -7.75 -23.06
C ASP A 104 32.26 -7.54 -24.47
N GLU A 105 32.90 -8.10 -25.50
CA GLU A 105 32.42 -7.96 -26.89
C GLU A 105 31.18 -8.82 -27.18
N ARG A 106 30.85 -9.78 -26.31
CA ARG A 106 29.65 -10.61 -26.49
C ARG A 106 28.38 -9.75 -26.30
N PRO A 107 27.34 -9.97 -27.10
CA PRO A 107 26.07 -9.27 -26.90
C PRO A 107 25.46 -9.63 -25.53
N PRO A 108 24.66 -8.73 -24.93
CA PRO A 108 23.85 -9.07 -23.76
C PRO A 108 22.99 -10.30 -24.02
N ALA A 109 22.78 -11.11 -22.98
CA ALA A 109 21.91 -12.27 -23.07
C ALA A 109 20.44 -11.84 -23.31
N PRO A 110 19.56 -12.78 -23.70
CA PRO A 110 18.14 -12.47 -23.87
C PRO A 110 17.54 -11.78 -22.65
N THR A 111 16.71 -10.77 -22.89
CA THR A 111 16.15 -9.92 -21.86
C THR A 111 15.10 -10.65 -21.04
N VAL A 112 15.20 -10.56 -19.72
CA VAL A 112 14.22 -11.11 -18.79
C VAL A 112 13.39 -9.97 -18.22
N GLN A 113 12.06 -10.05 -18.32
CA GLN A 113 11.16 -9.06 -17.74
C GLN A 113 10.97 -9.30 -16.25
N GLY A 114 10.63 -8.24 -15.53
CA GLY A 114 10.27 -8.30 -14.13
C GLY A 114 8.97 -9.08 -13.91
N SER A 115 8.92 -9.87 -12.84
CA SER A 115 7.84 -10.77 -12.46
C SER A 115 7.35 -10.54 -11.03
N TRP A 116 7.55 -9.34 -10.46
CA TRP A 116 7.22 -9.03 -9.05
C TRP A 116 5.81 -9.42 -8.60
N ARG A 117 4.82 -9.39 -9.51
CA ARG A 117 3.42 -9.81 -9.23
C ARG A 117 3.28 -11.27 -8.83
N HIS A 118 4.28 -12.09 -9.15
CA HIS A 118 4.35 -13.52 -8.84
C HIS A 118 5.17 -13.82 -7.58
N VAL A 119 5.69 -12.79 -6.90
CA VAL A 119 6.40 -12.94 -5.64
C VAL A 119 5.50 -12.53 -4.49
N ARG A 120 5.46 -13.36 -3.44
CA ARG A 120 4.69 -13.08 -2.22
C ARG A 120 5.51 -13.43 -1.00
N VAL A 121 5.30 -12.69 0.08
CA VAL A 121 5.90 -12.97 1.38
C VAL A 121 4.78 -13.27 2.38
N ALA A 122 4.87 -14.41 3.07
CA ALA A 122 3.96 -14.75 4.17
C ALA A 122 4.77 -15.26 5.36
N GLY A 123 4.91 -14.41 6.38
CA GLY A 123 5.79 -14.68 7.52
C GLY A 123 7.25 -14.88 7.04
N PRO A 124 7.92 -15.98 7.41
CA PRO A 124 9.28 -16.28 6.95
C PRO A 124 9.32 -16.92 5.56
N LEU A 125 8.19 -17.15 4.89
CA LEU A 125 8.15 -17.83 3.60
C LEU A 125 8.07 -16.84 2.45
N VAL A 126 8.95 -17.02 1.47
CA VAL A 126 9.00 -16.29 0.21
C VAL A 126 8.52 -17.21 -0.90
N PHE A 127 7.36 -16.92 -1.49
CA PHE A 127 6.78 -17.63 -2.63
C PHE A 127 7.18 -16.92 -3.92
N ARG A 128 7.62 -17.68 -4.93
CA ARG A 128 7.99 -17.16 -6.26
C ARG A 128 7.87 -18.26 -7.30
N TYR A 129 7.70 -17.90 -8.57
CA TYR A 129 7.82 -18.89 -9.63
C TYR A 129 9.26 -19.40 -9.77
N PRO A 130 9.44 -20.72 -10.04
CA PRO A 130 10.76 -21.29 -10.31
C PRO A 130 11.52 -20.49 -11.37
N GLY A 131 12.80 -20.23 -11.13
CA GLY A 131 13.64 -19.40 -12.02
C GLY A 131 13.53 -17.89 -11.80
N THR A 132 12.62 -17.40 -10.94
CA THR A 132 12.61 -15.98 -10.55
C THR A 132 13.83 -15.67 -9.69
N LYS A 133 14.70 -14.77 -10.18
CA LYS A 133 15.92 -14.35 -9.47
C LYS A 133 15.72 -12.97 -8.85
N LEU A 134 15.75 -12.92 -7.52
CA LEU A 134 15.59 -11.70 -6.74
C LEU A 134 16.88 -10.87 -6.73
N ASP A 135 16.73 -9.55 -6.80
CA ASP A 135 17.77 -8.55 -6.55
C ASP A 135 17.14 -7.38 -5.77
N LEU A 136 17.63 -7.15 -4.55
CA LEU A 136 17.10 -6.15 -3.61
C LEU A 136 17.98 -4.89 -3.52
N ASN A 137 19.00 -4.76 -4.37
CA ASN A 137 19.92 -3.60 -4.34
C ASN A 137 19.22 -2.26 -4.57
N CYS A 138 18.02 -2.26 -5.16
CA CYS A 138 17.21 -1.06 -5.36
C CYS A 138 16.64 -0.46 -4.07
N VAL A 139 16.61 -1.23 -2.96
CA VAL A 139 16.08 -0.77 -1.66
C VAL A 139 17.07 -0.94 -0.50
N VAL A 140 17.97 -1.92 -0.56
CA VAL A 140 18.78 -2.33 0.60
C VAL A 140 19.68 -1.19 1.09
N LYS A 141 20.26 -0.36 0.21
CA LYS A 141 21.12 0.76 0.63
C LYS A 141 20.38 1.83 1.42
N GLY A 142 19.17 2.20 0.98
CA GLY A 142 18.29 3.10 1.73
C GLY A 142 17.94 2.54 3.11
N VAL A 143 17.60 1.23 3.18
CA VAL A 143 17.35 0.55 4.45
C VAL A 143 18.60 0.55 5.34
N ALA A 144 19.79 0.36 4.77
CA ALA A 144 21.04 0.32 5.50
C ALA A 144 21.34 1.66 6.18
N VAL A 145 21.25 2.78 5.45
CA VAL A 145 21.50 4.11 6.02
C VAL A 145 20.46 4.51 7.06
N ASP A 146 19.18 4.16 6.84
CA ASP A 146 18.11 4.42 7.80
C ASP A 146 18.31 3.62 9.10
N ALA A 147 18.64 2.33 8.99
CA ALA A 147 18.87 1.47 10.15
C ALA A 147 20.18 1.81 10.89
N ALA A 148 21.20 2.25 10.17
CA ALA A 148 22.46 2.72 10.75
C ALA A 148 22.26 4.02 11.53
N LEU A 149 21.47 4.97 11.00
CA LEU A 149 21.14 6.20 11.72
C LEU A 149 20.40 5.92 13.05
N GLN A 150 19.62 4.84 13.12
CA GLN A 150 18.96 4.41 14.36
C GLN A 150 19.93 3.90 15.42
N GLN A 151 21.18 3.54 15.06
CA GLN A 151 22.21 3.16 16.03
C GLN A 151 22.82 4.36 16.76
N LEU A 152 22.71 5.57 16.19
CA LEU A 152 23.22 6.78 16.82
C LEU A 152 22.22 7.28 17.87
N ALA A 153 22.70 7.70 19.04
CA ALA A 153 21.89 8.31 20.08
C ALA A 153 21.67 9.82 19.85
N ALA A 154 22.66 10.52 19.32
CA ALA A 154 22.65 11.96 19.09
C ALA A 154 22.29 12.34 17.64
N ASP A 155 22.33 13.64 17.34
CA ASP A 155 22.26 14.16 15.97
C ASP A 155 23.46 13.71 15.14
N GLY A 156 23.21 13.25 13.93
CA GLY A 156 24.22 12.64 13.10
C GLY A 156 23.73 12.34 11.69
N PHE A 157 24.59 11.72 10.90
CA PHE A 157 24.23 11.26 9.56
C PHE A 157 24.97 9.98 9.21
N VAL A 158 24.36 9.22 8.31
CA VAL A 158 24.98 8.07 7.65
C VAL A 158 24.80 8.23 6.15
N ALA A 159 25.87 8.06 5.38
CA ALA A 159 25.84 8.08 3.94
C ALA A 159 26.49 6.80 3.38
N ALA A 160 25.87 6.15 2.42
CA ALA A 160 26.42 4.96 1.77
C ALA A 160 26.06 4.95 0.27
N GLY A 161 27.09 4.97 -0.59
CA GLY A 161 26.89 4.77 -2.04
C GLY A 161 25.87 5.71 -2.70
N GLY A 162 25.80 6.97 -2.24
CA GLY A 162 24.89 8.01 -2.74
C GLY A 162 23.57 8.16 -1.98
N ASP A 163 23.26 7.24 -1.06
CA ASP A 163 22.11 7.32 -0.16
C ASP A 163 22.54 7.95 1.17
N VAL A 164 21.69 8.79 1.74
CA VAL A 164 22.00 9.57 2.95
C VAL A 164 20.80 9.54 3.90
N ALA A 165 21.04 9.34 5.19
CA ALA A 165 20.07 9.51 6.27
C ALA A 165 20.62 10.48 7.31
N VAL A 166 19.78 11.39 7.80
CA VAL A 166 20.16 12.50 8.68
C VAL A 166 19.21 12.60 9.87
N ARG A 167 19.76 12.86 11.07
CA ARG A 167 19.06 13.36 12.25
C ARG A 167 19.67 14.70 12.67
N GLY A 168 18.83 15.72 12.75
CA GLY A 168 19.26 17.11 12.95
C GLY A 168 19.80 17.75 11.66
N ALA A 169 19.60 19.06 11.48
CA ALA A 169 19.77 19.71 10.19
C ALA A 169 21.17 19.56 9.57
N ARG A 170 21.24 19.07 8.32
CA ARG A 170 22.46 18.95 7.50
C ARG A 170 22.24 19.40 6.07
N VAL A 171 23.28 19.97 5.48
CA VAL A 171 23.31 20.35 4.05
C VAL A 171 23.85 19.16 3.26
N VAL A 172 23.06 18.67 2.30
CA VAL A 172 23.39 17.51 1.45
C VAL A 172 23.55 17.97 0.01
N GLY A 173 24.67 17.61 -0.61
CA GLY A 173 24.97 17.92 -2.01
C GLY A 173 24.13 17.09 -2.99
N LEU A 174 23.75 17.69 -4.12
CA LEU A 174 22.96 17.03 -5.16
C LEU A 174 23.81 16.66 -6.40
N PRO A 175 23.48 15.55 -7.09
CA PRO A 175 24.09 15.22 -8.37
C PRO A 175 23.85 16.34 -9.39
N GLY A 176 24.91 16.81 -10.05
CA GLY A 176 24.83 17.90 -11.04
C GLY A 176 24.96 19.32 -10.47
N GLY A 177 25.22 19.45 -9.17
CA GLY A 177 25.46 20.72 -8.49
C GLY A 177 24.28 21.19 -7.64
N GLY A 178 24.58 21.99 -6.62
CA GLY A 178 23.61 22.47 -5.64
C GLY A 178 23.57 21.63 -4.36
N SER A 179 22.76 22.08 -3.40
CA SER A 179 22.55 21.39 -2.14
C SER A 179 21.13 21.63 -1.62
N LEU A 180 20.67 20.73 -0.75
CA LEU A 180 19.44 20.88 0.00
C LEU A 180 19.72 20.70 1.49
N THR A 181 18.92 21.34 2.34
CA THR A 181 19.00 21.12 3.79
C THR A 181 17.99 20.07 4.20
N LEU A 182 18.48 18.92 4.64
CA LEU A 182 17.68 17.88 5.30
C LEU A 182 17.65 18.16 6.79
N ARG A 183 16.45 18.26 7.38
CA ARG A 183 16.30 18.38 8.84
C ARG A 183 16.37 17.02 9.50
N ASP A 184 15.45 16.14 9.12
CA ASP A 184 15.40 14.74 9.54
C ASP A 184 14.89 13.90 8.38
N GLY A 185 15.45 12.71 8.20
CA GLY A 185 15.06 11.75 7.17
C GLY A 185 16.17 11.46 6.17
N GLY A 186 15.80 10.86 5.04
CA GLY A 186 16.74 10.37 4.03
C GLY A 186 16.60 11.00 2.65
N LEU A 187 17.67 10.91 1.87
CA LEU A 187 17.73 11.27 0.46
C LEU A 187 18.48 10.16 -0.28
N THR A 188 17.88 9.68 -1.36
CA THR A 188 18.49 8.70 -2.25
C THR A 188 18.56 9.26 -3.66
N THR A 189 19.63 8.93 -4.39
CA THR A 189 19.81 9.39 -5.77
C THR A 189 20.17 8.22 -6.67
N SER A 190 19.42 8.06 -7.75
CA SER A 190 19.69 7.04 -8.78
C SER A 190 20.00 7.72 -10.11
N GLY A 191 21.00 7.18 -10.81
CA GLY A 191 21.49 7.78 -12.04
C GLY A 191 22.26 6.77 -12.90
N THR A 192 22.47 7.12 -14.16
CA THR A 192 23.18 6.28 -15.14
C THR A 192 24.65 6.65 -15.30
N THR A 193 25.14 7.65 -14.54
CA THR A 193 26.51 8.15 -14.62
C THR A 193 27.51 7.22 -13.94
N HIS A 194 27.07 6.49 -12.92
CA HIS A 194 27.85 5.50 -12.18
C HIS A 194 27.45 4.07 -12.56
N ARG A 195 28.35 3.12 -12.29
CA ARG A 195 28.19 1.69 -12.60
C ARG A 195 27.81 1.43 -14.06
N ARG A 196 28.76 1.74 -14.96
CA ARG A 196 28.69 1.57 -16.43
C ARG A 196 29.77 0.60 -16.90
N TRP A 197 29.46 -0.20 -17.92
CA TRP A 197 30.39 -1.15 -18.55
C TRP A 197 30.10 -1.27 -20.05
N LEU A 198 31.04 -1.77 -20.85
CA LEU A 198 30.80 -2.07 -22.26
C LEU A 198 30.33 -3.52 -22.43
N ARG A 199 29.23 -3.72 -23.17
CA ARG A 199 28.80 -5.05 -23.60
C ARG A 199 28.28 -5.06 -25.03
N GLY A 200 28.88 -5.89 -25.90
CA GLY A 200 28.51 -5.96 -27.32
C GLY A 200 28.67 -4.63 -28.04
N GLY A 201 29.74 -3.89 -27.74
CA GLY A 201 30.01 -2.56 -28.29
C GLY A 201 29.04 -1.45 -27.83
N LYS A 202 28.21 -1.71 -26.81
CA LYS A 202 27.25 -0.74 -26.26
C LYS A 202 27.48 -0.52 -24.77
N VAL A 203 27.44 0.74 -24.35
CA VAL A 203 27.50 1.09 -22.93
C VAL A 203 26.22 0.63 -22.25
N GLN A 204 26.38 -0.17 -21.20
CA GLN A 204 25.32 -0.63 -20.30
C GLN A 204 25.41 0.13 -18.96
N HIS A 205 24.33 0.08 -18.19
CA HIS A 205 24.28 0.58 -16.81
C HIS A 205 23.32 -0.25 -15.98
N HIS A 206 23.48 -0.18 -14.65
CA HIS A 206 22.78 -1.02 -13.68
C HIS A 206 21.27 -0.74 -13.50
N LEU A 207 20.68 0.20 -14.25
CA LEU A 207 19.25 0.51 -14.16
C LEU A 207 18.50 -0.17 -15.32
N ILE A 208 17.78 -1.25 -14.99
CA ILE A 208 17.01 -2.03 -15.94
C ILE A 208 15.55 -1.56 -15.93
N ASP A 209 14.95 -1.39 -17.10
CA ASP A 209 13.51 -1.18 -17.26
C ASP A 209 12.79 -2.54 -17.07
N PRO A 210 11.98 -2.72 -16.02
CA PRO A 210 11.36 -4.00 -15.71
C PRO A 210 10.41 -4.51 -16.79
N ARG A 211 9.83 -3.61 -17.59
CA ARG A 211 8.86 -3.95 -18.65
C ARG A 211 9.55 -4.55 -19.86
N THR A 212 10.80 -4.19 -20.09
CA THR A 212 11.56 -4.63 -21.28
C THR A 212 12.72 -5.55 -20.95
N GLY A 213 13.17 -5.59 -19.69
CA GLY A 213 14.38 -6.29 -19.27
C GLY A 213 15.67 -5.69 -19.83
N ARG A 214 15.62 -4.44 -20.35
CA ARG A 214 16.75 -3.75 -20.97
C ARG A 214 17.22 -2.58 -20.12
N GLY A 215 18.48 -2.17 -20.28
CA GLY A 215 18.97 -0.91 -19.71
C GLY A 215 18.08 0.27 -20.13
N ARG A 216 17.70 1.11 -19.16
CA ARG A 216 16.85 2.29 -19.41
C ARG A 216 17.55 3.26 -20.36
N ARG A 217 17.01 3.46 -21.57
CA ARG A 217 17.50 4.48 -22.51
C ARG A 217 17.30 5.89 -21.92
N THR A 218 18.35 6.50 -21.40
CA THR A 218 18.34 7.94 -21.13
C THR A 218 18.58 8.69 -22.43
N GLY A 219 17.63 9.53 -22.84
CA GLY A 219 17.79 10.41 -24.00
C GLY A 219 18.85 11.47 -23.72
N LEU A 220 20.12 11.16 -23.96
CA LEU A 220 21.23 12.09 -23.94
C LEU A 220 22.24 11.68 -25.02
N ALA A 221 21.86 11.99 -26.27
CA ALA A 221 22.75 12.30 -27.40
C ALA A 221 21.88 12.62 -28.62
N ARG A 222 21.13 13.74 -28.59
CA ARG A 222 20.67 14.35 -29.84
C ARG A 222 21.78 15.25 -30.34
N ARG A 223 22.49 14.74 -31.34
CA ARG A 223 23.32 15.47 -32.32
C ARG A 223 22.75 16.87 -32.53
N ALA A 224 23.56 17.89 -32.28
CA ALA A 224 23.23 19.28 -32.56
C ALA A 224 22.87 19.44 -34.05
N ARG A 225 21.70 20.01 -34.33
CA ARG A 225 21.41 20.71 -35.59
C ARG A 225 21.10 22.17 -35.24
N PRO A 226 21.63 23.15 -35.97
CA PRO A 226 21.43 24.55 -35.66
C PRO A 226 20.12 25.03 -36.28
N SER A 227 19.21 25.59 -35.49
CA SER A 227 18.23 26.54 -36.01
C SER A 227 17.66 27.45 -34.93
N ARG A 228 18.05 28.72 -35.04
CA ARG A 228 17.27 29.96 -34.88
C ARG A 228 16.51 30.17 -33.55
N SER A 229 17.16 31.01 -32.72
CA SER A 229 16.61 32.16 -31.97
C SER A 229 15.10 32.25 -31.76
N LEU A 230 14.67 32.28 -30.48
CA LEU A 230 13.61 33.13 -29.88
C LEU A 230 13.58 32.92 -28.34
N PRO A 231 12.94 33.79 -27.52
CA PRO A 231 13.63 34.58 -26.51
C PRO A 231 13.51 34.11 -25.05
N ARG A 232 14.37 34.73 -24.22
CA ARG A 232 14.50 34.64 -22.76
C ARG A 232 13.15 34.56 -22.02
N GLY A 233 12.92 33.44 -21.32
CA GLY A 233 11.91 33.29 -20.27
C GLY A 233 12.57 32.80 -18.97
N ARG A 234 12.28 33.49 -17.87
CA ARG A 234 12.76 33.21 -16.50
C ARG A 234 12.51 31.74 -16.08
N PRO A 235 13.39 31.11 -15.29
CA PRO A 235 13.18 29.73 -14.87
C PRO A 235 12.06 29.67 -13.82
N ARG A 236 10.92 29.09 -14.20
CA ARG A 236 9.95 28.56 -13.22
C ARG A 236 10.54 27.29 -12.63
N GLY A 237 10.69 27.27 -11.30
CA GLY A 237 11.16 26.13 -10.53
C GLY A 237 10.37 24.88 -10.88
N ARG A 238 11.08 23.84 -11.31
CA ARG A 238 10.53 22.49 -11.43
C ARG A 238 10.54 21.88 -10.04
N GLU A 239 9.34 21.63 -9.53
CA GLU A 239 9.10 20.85 -8.32
C GLU A 239 9.78 19.48 -8.46
N CYS A 240 10.79 19.24 -7.62
CA CYS A 240 11.32 17.91 -7.38
C CYS A 240 10.36 17.20 -6.42
N ASN A 241 9.89 16.01 -6.81
CA ASN A 241 9.06 15.16 -5.96
C ASN A 241 9.78 14.86 -4.64
N VAL A 242 9.29 15.48 -3.56
CA VAL A 242 9.64 15.16 -2.18
C VAL A 242 8.70 14.05 -1.70
N GLY A 243 9.23 12.84 -1.54
CA GLY A 243 8.60 11.72 -0.84
C GLY A 243 9.71 10.72 -0.51
N SER A 244 9.87 10.19 0.70
CA SER A 244 8.89 9.93 1.74
C SER A 244 9.57 9.84 3.11
N ARG A 245 8.86 10.29 4.15
CA ARG A 245 9.15 9.99 5.56
C ARG A 245 9.12 8.47 5.80
N THR A 246 10.18 7.90 6.32
CA THR A 246 10.19 6.59 6.99
C THR A 246 10.56 6.81 8.46
N GLY A 247 9.51 6.96 9.28
CA GLY A 247 9.66 6.93 10.73
C GLY A 247 9.88 5.50 11.22
N ALA A 248 10.78 5.38 12.20
CA ALA A 248 10.88 4.35 13.24
C ALA A 248 10.54 2.90 12.87
N CYS A 249 11.59 2.08 12.75
CA CYS A 249 11.47 0.62 12.69
C CYS A 249 11.34 0.03 14.09
N GLU A 250 10.11 -0.01 14.61
CA GLU A 250 9.73 -1.03 15.59
C GLU A 250 8.30 -1.50 15.28
N GLY A 251 8.17 -2.62 14.58
CA GLY A 251 6.86 -3.13 14.17
C GLY A 251 6.94 -4.42 13.37
N ARG A 252 6.51 -5.53 13.96
CA ARG A 252 6.33 -6.85 13.31
C ARG A 252 5.03 -6.94 12.49
N VAL A 253 4.32 -5.85 12.19
CA VAL A 253 2.86 -5.94 11.98
C VAL A 253 2.32 -5.35 10.65
N THR A 254 3.16 -4.86 9.73
CA THR A 254 2.67 -4.06 8.59
C THR A 254 1.76 -4.79 7.58
N LEU A 255 2.06 -6.04 7.21
CA LEU A 255 1.18 -6.78 6.27
C LEU A 255 -0.13 -7.20 6.94
N PHE A 256 -0.05 -7.61 8.21
CA PHE A 256 -1.20 -8.07 8.98
C PHE A 256 -2.16 -6.92 9.28
N GLU A 257 -1.66 -5.78 9.74
CA GLU A 257 -2.45 -4.55 9.96
C GLU A 257 -3.18 -4.12 8.69
N TRP A 258 -2.48 -4.11 7.55
CA TRP A 258 -3.07 -3.70 6.28
C TRP A 258 -4.18 -4.66 5.82
N TYR A 259 -3.94 -5.98 5.85
CA TYR A 259 -4.96 -6.97 5.51
C TYR A 259 -6.12 -6.95 6.50
N LEU A 260 -5.85 -6.71 7.79
CA LEU A 260 -6.87 -6.66 8.83
C LEU A 260 -7.74 -5.41 8.70
N ALA A 261 -7.16 -4.24 8.46
CA ALA A 261 -7.89 -3.00 8.18
C ALA A 261 -8.75 -3.16 6.93
N ARG A 262 -8.19 -3.74 5.86
CA ARG A 262 -8.92 -3.99 4.60
C ARG A 262 -10.06 -5.00 4.77
N ALA A 263 -9.79 -6.16 5.37
CA ALA A 263 -10.78 -7.21 5.56
C ALA A 263 -11.89 -6.76 6.51
N SER A 264 -11.55 -6.09 7.62
CA SER A 264 -12.53 -5.57 8.57
C SER A 264 -13.46 -4.52 7.95
N GLY A 265 -12.93 -3.63 7.09
CA GLY A 265 -13.74 -2.66 6.35
C GLY A 265 -14.72 -3.31 5.37
N ILE A 266 -14.28 -4.32 4.60
CA ILE A 266 -15.15 -5.05 3.67
C ILE A 266 -16.23 -5.84 4.42
N VAL A 267 -15.85 -6.54 5.50
CA VAL A 267 -16.79 -7.31 6.33
C VAL A 267 -17.80 -6.37 7.00
N ALA A 268 -17.37 -5.22 7.52
CA ALA A 268 -18.26 -4.20 8.06
C ALA A 268 -19.29 -3.73 7.01
N PHE A 269 -18.87 -3.46 5.78
CA PHE A 269 -19.78 -3.04 4.71
C PHE A 269 -20.79 -4.13 4.32
N VAL A 270 -20.35 -5.39 4.22
CA VAL A 270 -21.24 -6.53 3.93
C VAL A 270 -22.26 -6.70 5.05
N LEU A 271 -21.83 -6.66 6.31
CA LEU A 271 -22.72 -6.77 7.47
C LEU A 271 -23.71 -5.61 7.55
N LEU A 272 -23.26 -4.38 7.26
CA LEU A 272 -24.14 -3.20 7.19
C LEU A 272 -25.19 -3.38 6.10
N THR A 273 -24.80 -3.88 4.92
CA THR A 273 -25.73 -4.18 3.81
C THR A 273 -26.75 -5.24 4.21
N ILE A 274 -26.31 -6.32 4.85
CA ILE A 274 -27.21 -7.36 5.39
C ILE A 274 -28.18 -6.76 6.40
N ALA A 275 -27.70 -5.94 7.34
CA ALA A 275 -28.55 -5.30 8.33
C ALA A 275 -29.62 -4.39 7.70
N VAL A 276 -29.27 -3.61 6.66
CA VAL A 276 -30.20 -2.77 5.89
C VAL A 276 -31.22 -3.62 5.13
N VAL A 277 -30.78 -4.68 4.44
CA VAL A 277 -31.66 -5.60 3.70
C VAL A 277 -32.66 -6.28 4.65
N VAL A 278 -32.19 -6.81 5.77
CA VAL A 278 -33.06 -7.43 6.78
C VAL A 278 -34.00 -6.40 7.43
N GLY A 279 -33.55 -5.17 7.65
CA GLY A 279 -34.41 -4.10 8.16
C GLY A 279 -35.52 -3.70 7.18
N LEU A 280 -35.22 -3.69 5.87
CA LEU A 280 -36.18 -3.43 4.80
C LEU A 280 -37.23 -4.55 4.71
N THR A 281 -36.83 -5.82 4.91
CA THR A 281 -37.77 -6.96 4.88
C THR A 281 -38.65 -7.03 6.13
N LEU A 282 -38.08 -6.80 7.32
CA LEU A 282 -38.83 -6.79 8.60
C LEU A 282 -39.94 -5.75 8.65
N SER A 283 -39.71 -4.60 8.03
CA SER A 283 -40.69 -3.50 8.01
C SER A 283 -41.83 -3.72 7.01
N GLY A 284 -41.83 -4.82 6.25
CA GLY A 284 -42.81 -5.15 5.21
C GLY A 284 -43.99 -6.03 5.69
N ARG A 285 -44.99 -6.23 4.81
CA ARG A 285 -46.12 -7.15 5.05
C ARG A 285 -45.88 -8.58 4.59
N ALA A 286 -44.80 -8.84 3.85
CA ALA A 286 -44.47 -10.16 3.36
C ALA A 286 -44.14 -11.09 4.53
N LYS A 287 -44.94 -12.15 4.70
CA LYS A 287 -44.64 -13.22 5.64
C LYS A 287 -43.61 -14.13 4.97
N LEU A 288 -42.38 -14.17 5.49
CA LEU A 288 -41.41 -15.19 5.09
C LEU A 288 -41.94 -16.54 5.58
N ARG A 289 -42.30 -17.42 4.63
CA ARG A 289 -43.01 -18.69 4.87
C ARG A 289 -42.34 -19.60 5.91
N TYR A 290 -41.02 -19.50 6.06
CA TYR A 290 -40.21 -20.41 6.89
C TYR A 290 -39.55 -19.73 8.10
N TRP A 291 -39.64 -18.40 8.23
CA TRP A 291 -38.91 -17.66 9.26
C TRP A 291 -39.85 -16.84 10.14
N PRO A 292 -39.91 -17.12 11.45
CA PRO A 292 -40.71 -16.32 12.36
C PRO A 292 -40.06 -14.95 12.57
N ARG A 293 -40.89 -13.93 12.83
CA ARG A 293 -40.45 -12.52 12.92
C ARG A 293 -39.36 -12.29 13.98
N PHE A 294 -39.41 -12.99 15.11
CA PHE A 294 -38.41 -12.86 16.18
C PHE A 294 -37.01 -13.30 15.71
N ALA A 295 -36.92 -14.38 14.92
CA ALA A 295 -35.63 -14.87 14.43
C ALA A 295 -34.99 -13.86 13.46
N ILE A 296 -35.80 -13.20 12.64
CA ILE A 296 -35.32 -12.16 11.71
C ILE A 296 -34.90 -10.89 12.49
N GLU A 297 -35.63 -10.53 13.55
CA GLU A 297 -35.25 -9.43 14.45
C GLU A 297 -33.92 -9.70 15.14
N ASP A 298 -33.69 -10.94 15.60
CA ASP A 298 -32.42 -11.36 16.19
C ASP A 298 -31.27 -11.31 15.17
N VAL A 299 -31.49 -11.78 13.94
CA VAL A 299 -30.50 -11.67 12.85
C VAL A 299 -30.18 -10.21 12.55
N HIS A 300 -31.18 -9.32 12.48
CA HIS A 300 -30.96 -7.89 12.28
C HIS A 300 -30.11 -7.29 13.42
N ARG A 301 -30.45 -7.59 14.67
CA ARG A 301 -29.73 -7.11 15.84
C ARG A 301 -28.30 -7.63 15.89
N PHE A 302 -28.09 -8.90 15.59
CA PHE A 302 -26.76 -9.52 15.56
C PHE A 302 -25.89 -8.94 14.45
N ALA A 303 -26.44 -8.79 13.23
CA ALA A 303 -25.74 -8.15 12.12
C ALA A 303 -25.35 -6.68 12.43
N ALA A 304 -26.24 -5.93 13.08
CA ALA A 304 -25.96 -4.56 13.50
C ALA A 304 -24.85 -4.48 14.56
N LEU A 305 -24.84 -5.41 15.54
CA LEU A 305 -23.76 -5.49 16.53
C LEU A 305 -22.42 -5.84 15.88
N LEU A 306 -22.39 -6.85 15.01
CA LEU A 306 -21.17 -7.21 14.28
C LEU A 306 -20.67 -6.06 13.40
N THR A 307 -21.58 -5.31 12.75
CA THR A 307 -21.20 -4.12 11.98
C THR A 307 -20.44 -3.12 12.86
N GLY A 308 -20.97 -2.79 14.04
CA GLY A 308 -20.29 -1.89 14.99
C GLY A 308 -18.93 -2.41 15.44
N THR A 309 -18.82 -3.72 15.73
CA THR A 309 -17.55 -4.36 16.11
C THR A 309 -16.52 -4.27 14.99
N PHE A 310 -16.90 -4.60 13.74
CA PHE A 310 -15.97 -4.57 12.60
C PHE A 310 -15.61 -3.16 12.16
N VAL A 311 -16.51 -2.18 12.29
CA VAL A 311 -16.18 -0.75 12.11
C VAL A 311 -15.18 -0.30 13.16
N SER A 312 -15.38 -0.69 14.43
CA SER A 312 -14.44 -0.35 15.51
C SER A 312 -13.06 -0.99 15.27
N LEU A 313 -13.04 -2.26 14.85
CA LEU A 313 -11.81 -2.95 14.47
C LEU A 313 -11.13 -2.25 13.28
N HIS A 314 -11.88 -1.84 12.26
CA HIS A 314 -11.37 -1.11 11.11
C HIS A 314 -10.72 0.21 11.52
N VAL A 315 -11.40 1.03 12.32
CA VAL A 315 -10.86 2.31 12.82
C VAL A 315 -9.63 2.09 13.72
N LEU A 316 -9.68 1.12 14.63
CA LEU A 316 -8.58 0.82 15.53
C LEU A 316 -7.35 0.32 14.78
N THR A 317 -7.55 -0.53 13.77
CA THR A 317 -6.43 -1.02 12.95
C THR A 317 -5.82 0.09 12.11
N LEU A 318 -6.61 1.06 11.61
CA LEU A 318 -6.07 2.26 10.96
C LEU A 318 -5.30 3.19 11.92
N PHE A 319 -5.66 3.20 13.21
CA PHE A 319 -4.92 3.97 14.22
C PHE A 319 -3.56 3.33 14.55
N VAL A 320 -3.52 2.00 14.61
CA VAL A 320 -2.31 1.24 14.90
C VAL A 320 -1.42 1.06 13.66
N ASP A 321 -1.99 1.24 12.46
CA ASP A 321 -1.29 1.06 11.19
C ASP A 321 -0.05 1.96 11.08
N SER A 322 1.11 1.31 11.05
CA SER A 322 2.41 1.97 10.89
C SER A 322 2.65 2.49 9.45
N TYR A 323 1.86 2.04 8.47
CA TYR A 323 2.01 2.34 7.04
C TYR A 323 1.30 3.64 6.63
N LEU A 324 0.14 3.94 7.23
CA LEU A 324 -0.59 5.21 7.10
C LEU A 324 -1.02 5.67 8.49
N PRO A 325 -0.12 6.23 9.31
CA PRO A 325 -0.47 6.62 10.67
C PRO A 325 -1.50 7.75 10.64
N PHE A 326 -2.75 7.41 10.91
CA PHE A 326 -3.81 8.38 11.10
C PHE A 326 -3.71 8.98 12.50
N SER A 327 -3.55 10.30 12.58
CA SER A 327 -3.68 10.99 13.85
C SER A 327 -5.11 10.86 14.41
N LEU A 328 -5.28 10.96 15.73
CA LEU A 328 -6.61 10.98 16.37
C LEU A 328 -7.53 12.03 15.72
N THR A 329 -6.98 13.19 15.36
CA THR A 329 -7.72 14.24 14.66
C THR A 329 -8.22 13.79 13.30
N GLN A 330 -7.46 13.01 12.53
CA GLN A 330 -7.88 12.52 11.22
C GLN A 330 -8.91 11.38 11.28
N LEU A 331 -9.02 10.69 12.42
CA LEU A 331 -10.02 9.65 12.64
C LEU A 331 -11.38 10.22 13.08
N VAL A 332 -11.37 11.37 13.74
CA VAL A 332 -12.58 11.99 14.32
C VAL A 332 -13.06 13.18 13.49
N VAL A 333 -12.15 13.96 12.91
CA VAL A 333 -12.52 15.15 12.13
C VAL A 333 -12.48 14.81 10.64
N PRO A 334 -13.56 15.04 9.87
CA PRO A 334 -13.55 14.87 8.42
C PRO A 334 -12.72 15.97 7.73
N GLY A 335 -11.86 15.60 6.78
CA GLY A 335 -11.11 16.54 5.94
C GLY A 335 -9.57 16.66 6.12
N PRO A 336 -8.97 16.56 7.32
CA PRO A 336 -7.52 16.75 7.53
C PRO A 336 -6.65 15.57 7.07
N SER A 337 -7.25 14.50 6.51
CA SER A 337 -6.51 13.37 5.95
C SER A 337 -5.75 13.75 4.68
N THR A 338 -4.46 13.46 4.61
CA THR A 338 -3.66 13.59 3.37
C THR A 338 -3.92 12.43 2.40
N TYR A 339 -4.42 11.30 2.90
CA TYR A 339 -4.80 10.16 2.08
C TYR A 339 -6.25 10.31 1.60
N ARG A 340 -6.44 10.46 0.28
CA ARG A 340 -7.74 10.59 -0.42
C ARG A 340 -8.79 11.36 0.41
N PRO A 341 -8.58 12.67 0.64
CA PRO A 341 -9.27 13.46 1.68
C PRO A 341 -10.79 13.35 1.64
N LEU A 342 -11.40 13.45 0.45
CA LEU A 342 -12.84 13.35 0.28
C LEU A 342 -13.36 11.96 0.63
N SER A 343 -12.73 10.90 0.11
CA SER A 343 -13.14 9.52 0.37
C SER A 343 -13.02 9.17 1.85
N THR A 344 -11.94 9.59 2.51
CA THR A 344 -11.74 9.36 3.94
C THR A 344 -12.74 10.15 4.79
N ALA A 345 -13.04 11.40 4.43
CA ALA A 345 -14.06 12.19 5.11
C ALA A 345 -15.45 11.53 5.07
N LEU A 346 -15.83 10.90 3.96
CA LEU A 346 -17.09 10.13 3.88
C LEU A 346 -17.11 8.96 4.87
N GLY A 347 -15.98 8.29 5.05
CA GLY A 347 -15.84 7.18 6.01
C GLY A 347 -15.96 7.67 7.46
N VAL A 348 -15.29 8.78 7.81
CA VAL A 348 -15.38 9.41 9.14
C VAL A 348 -16.82 9.82 9.44
N VAL A 349 -17.46 10.56 8.54
CA VAL A 349 -18.87 10.98 8.71
C VAL A 349 -19.80 9.77 8.85
N ALA A 350 -19.59 8.71 8.06
CA ALA A 350 -20.39 7.49 8.18
C ALA A 350 -20.21 6.83 9.56
N ALA A 351 -18.99 6.75 10.08
CA ALA A 351 -18.69 6.16 11.38
C ALA A 351 -19.28 7.00 12.53
N GLU A 352 -19.17 8.33 12.46
CA GLU A 352 -19.76 9.24 13.46
C GLU A 352 -21.29 9.13 13.48
N LEU A 353 -21.94 9.11 12.32
CA LEU A 353 -23.38 8.93 12.22
C LEU A 353 -23.83 7.55 12.71
N LEU A 354 -23.05 6.50 12.41
CA LEU A 354 -23.33 5.15 12.91
C LEU A 354 -23.21 5.09 14.44
N LEU A 355 -22.21 5.73 15.03
CA LEU A 355 -22.05 5.84 16.49
C LEU A 355 -23.21 6.62 17.13
N ALA A 356 -23.57 7.78 16.56
CA ALA A 356 -24.72 8.57 17.01
C ALA A 356 -26.01 7.75 16.96
N LEU A 357 -26.18 6.91 15.93
CA LEU A 357 -27.35 6.06 15.81
C LEU A 357 -27.34 4.87 16.78
N ALA A 358 -26.16 4.28 17.06
CA ALA A 358 -26.01 3.25 18.07
C ALA A 358 -26.41 3.79 19.46
N ILE A 359 -25.97 5.01 19.81
CA ILE A 359 -26.39 5.72 21.02
C ILE A 359 -27.91 5.95 21.00
N THR A 360 -28.45 6.45 19.88
CA THR A 360 -29.89 6.68 19.73
C THR A 360 -30.70 5.40 19.97
N ASN A 361 -30.25 4.26 19.43
CA ASN A 361 -30.91 2.96 19.62
C ASN A 361 -30.80 2.45 21.07
N ARG A 362 -29.66 2.68 21.74
CA ARG A 362 -29.46 2.33 23.16
C ARG A 362 -30.45 3.06 24.06
N TYR A 363 -30.71 4.34 23.78
CA TYR A 363 -31.63 5.17 24.57
C TYR A 363 -33.05 5.26 23.99
N ARG A 364 -33.44 4.37 23.05
CA ARG A 364 -34.72 4.42 22.34
C ARG A 364 -35.96 4.58 23.22
N LYS A 365 -35.94 4.03 24.45
CA LYS A 365 -37.07 4.09 25.40
C LYS A 365 -37.26 5.47 26.03
N ARG A 366 -36.24 6.33 25.98
CA ARG A 366 -36.24 7.68 26.56
C ARG A 366 -36.58 8.78 25.55
N MET A 367 -36.90 8.43 24.31
CA MET A 367 -37.14 9.37 23.21
C MET A 367 -38.47 9.13 22.52
N SER A 368 -38.97 10.14 21.84
CA SER A 368 -40.20 9.99 21.06
C SER A 368 -40.00 9.02 19.89
N TYR A 369 -41.02 8.19 19.64
CA TYR A 369 -41.00 7.24 18.54
C TYR A 369 -40.77 7.90 17.17
N ARG A 370 -41.33 9.11 16.95
CA ARG A 370 -41.17 9.86 15.70
C ARG A 370 -39.72 10.28 15.47
N PHE A 371 -39.05 10.79 16.51
CA PHE A 371 -37.65 11.15 16.45
C PHE A 371 -36.78 9.92 16.19
N TRP A 372 -36.95 8.87 17.00
CA TRP A 372 -36.23 7.61 16.85
C TRP A 372 -36.36 7.05 15.43
N ARG A 373 -37.58 7.02 14.88
CA ARG A 373 -37.83 6.48 13.53
C ARG A 373 -37.16 7.31 12.43
N ARG A 374 -37.16 8.64 12.54
CA ARG A 374 -36.46 9.53 11.61
C ARG A 374 -34.95 9.33 11.68
N ALA A 375 -34.39 9.27 12.89
CA ALA A 375 -32.98 8.99 13.11
C ALA A 375 -32.61 7.62 12.52
N HIS A 376 -33.44 6.60 12.73
CA HIS A 376 -33.19 5.26 12.20
C HIS A 376 -33.14 5.21 10.66
N TYR A 377 -33.87 6.08 9.95
CA TYR A 377 -33.75 6.20 8.49
C TYR A 377 -32.41 6.78 8.02
N LEU A 378 -31.61 7.41 8.89
CA LEU A 378 -30.25 7.83 8.54
C LEU A 378 -29.35 6.64 8.19
N ASN A 379 -29.71 5.41 8.56
CA ASN A 379 -28.99 4.21 8.11
C ASN A 379 -28.86 4.11 6.57
N PHE A 380 -29.82 4.63 5.80
CA PHE A 380 -29.69 4.67 4.34
C PHE A 380 -28.59 5.63 3.87
N ALA A 381 -28.49 6.79 4.53
CA ALA A 381 -27.42 7.75 4.25
C ALA A 381 -26.06 7.19 4.70
N ILE A 382 -25.98 6.59 5.89
CA ILE A 382 -24.77 5.93 6.41
C ILE A 382 -24.31 4.84 5.44
N TRP A 383 -25.21 3.98 4.97
CA TRP A 383 -24.88 2.94 4.00
C TRP A 383 -24.40 3.52 2.66
N GLY A 384 -25.03 4.58 2.15
CA GLY A 384 -24.59 5.25 0.93
C GLY A 384 -23.21 5.91 1.06
N LEU A 385 -22.93 6.53 2.22
CA LEU A 385 -21.61 7.08 2.54
C LEU A 385 -20.56 5.97 2.63
N ALA A 386 -20.87 4.85 3.30
CA ALA A 386 -19.98 3.71 3.42
C ALA A 386 -19.68 3.04 2.06
N LEU A 387 -20.68 2.91 1.19
CA LEU A 387 -20.49 2.43 -0.19
C LEU A 387 -19.56 3.37 -0.98
N SER A 388 -19.83 4.68 -0.92
CA SER A 388 -19.03 5.69 -1.61
C SER A 388 -17.59 5.70 -1.10
N HIS A 389 -17.41 5.62 0.22
CA HIS A 389 -16.12 5.47 0.88
C HIS A 389 -15.40 4.21 0.39
N GLY A 390 -16.06 3.04 0.40
CA GLY A 390 -15.46 1.77 -0.03
C GLY A 390 -14.98 1.78 -1.49
N ILE A 391 -15.78 2.35 -2.40
CA ILE A 391 -15.42 2.48 -3.83
C ILE A 391 -14.27 3.48 -4.02
N ALA A 392 -14.32 4.62 -3.33
CA ALA A 392 -13.40 5.73 -3.58
C ALA A 392 -12.09 5.62 -2.77
N ALA A 393 -12.09 4.97 -1.61
CA ALA A 393 -10.92 4.75 -0.76
C ALA A 393 -10.22 3.42 -1.08
N GLY A 394 -10.96 2.39 -1.49
CA GLY A 394 -10.41 1.04 -1.72
C GLY A 394 -9.31 0.99 -2.79
N THR A 395 -8.28 0.19 -2.52
CA THR A 395 -7.22 -0.16 -3.48
C THR A 395 -7.70 -1.07 -4.60
N ASP A 396 -8.77 -1.84 -4.34
CA ASP A 396 -9.28 -2.88 -5.24
C ASP A 396 -10.50 -2.43 -6.02
N ARG A 397 -10.74 -1.13 -6.14
CA ARG A 397 -11.90 -0.57 -6.85
C ARG A 397 -12.07 -1.07 -8.30
N ALA A 398 -10.99 -1.57 -8.91
CA ALA A 398 -11.00 -2.15 -10.26
C ALA A 398 -11.04 -3.69 -10.26
N ALA A 399 -10.93 -4.34 -9.10
CA ALA A 399 -10.98 -5.79 -9.01
C ALA A 399 -12.42 -6.29 -9.29
N PRO A 400 -12.61 -7.29 -10.17
CA PRO A 400 -13.94 -7.76 -10.54
C PRO A 400 -14.81 -8.20 -9.36
N TRP A 401 -14.21 -8.86 -8.35
CA TRP A 401 -14.94 -9.32 -7.16
C TRP A 401 -15.45 -8.15 -6.31
N ALA A 402 -14.67 -7.06 -6.19
CA ALA A 402 -15.04 -5.91 -5.37
C ALA A 402 -16.16 -5.11 -6.07
N LEU A 403 -16.05 -4.94 -7.38
CA LEU A 403 -17.11 -4.36 -8.21
C LEU A 403 -18.40 -5.17 -8.12
N ALA A 404 -18.33 -6.50 -8.26
CA ALA A 404 -19.50 -7.36 -8.13
C ALA A 404 -20.16 -7.23 -6.75
N LEU A 405 -19.36 -7.15 -5.68
CA LEU A 405 -19.85 -6.95 -4.32
C LEU A 405 -20.58 -5.60 -4.17
N TYR A 406 -19.97 -4.49 -4.59
CA TYR A 406 -20.57 -3.16 -4.46
C TYR A 406 -21.81 -2.98 -5.34
N ILE A 407 -21.76 -3.44 -6.60
CA ILE A 407 -22.90 -3.39 -7.53
C ILE A 407 -24.03 -4.29 -7.02
N GLY A 408 -23.73 -5.51 -6.56
CA GLY A 408 -24.70 -6.43 -6.00
C GLY A 408 -25.39 -5.87 -4.76
N ALA A 409 -24.63 -5.28 -3.83
CA ALA A 409 -25.17 -4.58 -2.66
C ALA A 409 -26.09 -3.43 -3.08
N ALA A 410 -25.66 -2.59 -4.02
CA ALA A 410 -26.44 -1.45 -4.48
C ALA A 410 -27.72 -1.83 -5.21
N ALA A 411 -27.66 -2.83 -6.10
CA ALA A 411 -28.82 -3.34 -6.81
C ALA A 411 -29.84 -3.98 -5.84
N THR A 412 -29.36 -4.71 -4.84
CA THR A 412 -30.24 -5.35 -3.84
C THR A 412 -30.98 -4.31 -3.00
N VAL A 413 -30.26 -3.34 -2.44
CA VAL A 413 -30.86 -2.30 -1.58
C VAL A 413 -31.81 -1.42 -2.38
N THR A 414 -31.40 -0.93 -3.56
CA THR A 414 -32.26 -0.07 -4.39
C THR A 414 -33.47 -0.83 -4.95
N GLY A 415 -33.30 -2.09 -5.35
CA GLY A 415 -34.40 -2.96 -5.79
C GLY A 415 -35.45 -3.18 -4.70
N LEU A 416 -35.01 -3.45 -3.45
CA LEU A 416 -35.93 -3.60 -2.31
C LEU A 416 -36.66 -2.30 -1.95
N ILE A 417 -35.97 -1.16 -2.02
CA ILE A 417 -36.59 0.16 -1.82
C ILE A 417 -37.64 0.41 -2.91
N ALA A 418 -37.29 0.20 -4.19
CA ALA A 418 -38.18 0.40 -5.31
C ALA A 418 -39.43 -0.50 -5.25
N TRP A 419 -39.24 -1.79 -4.93
CA TRP A 419 -40.33 -2.75 -4.73
C TRP A 419 -41.28 -2.32 -3.61
N ARG A 420 -40.73 -1.72 -2.55
CA ARG A 420 -41.51 -1.24 -1.41
C ARG A 420 -42.29 0.03 -1.74
N THR A 421 -41.69 0.98 -2.45
CA THR A 421 -42.34 2.23 -2.84
C THR A 421 -43.39 2.02 -3.94
N SER A 422 -43.20 1.03 -4.81
CA SER A 422 -44.16 0.67 -5.87
C SER A 422 -45.37 -0.13 -5.37
N GLY A 423 -45.44 -0.43 -4.06
CA GLY A 423 -46.58 -1.10 -3.46
C GLY A 423 -46.71 -2.57 -3.88
N GLY A 424 -45.58 -3.29 -3.93
CA GLY A 424 -45.43 -4.73 -4.14
C GLY A 424 -46.64 -5.40 -4.80
N LEU A 425 -46.69 -5.37 -6.14
CA LEU A 425 -47.73 -5.99 -6.97
C LEU A 425 -49.12 -5.95 -6.30
N ARG A 426 -49.84 -4.83 -6.42
CA ARG A 426 -51.29 -4.81 -6.15
C ARG A 426 -51.89 -6.09 -6.77
N PRO A 427 -52.50 -7.00 -5.99
CA PRO A 427 -53.25 -8.08 -6.61
C PRO A 427 -54.26 -7.43 -7.56
N PRO A 428 -54.46 -7.98 -8.77
CA PRO A 428 -55.44 -7.44 -9.71
C PRO A 428 -56.75 -7.25 -8.95
N ALA A 429 -57.35 -6.07 -9.11
CA ALA A 429 -58.62 -5.77 -8.44
C ALA A 429 -59.60 -6.91 -8.75
N ALA A 430 -60.16 -7.52 -7.70
CA ALA A 430 -61.15 -8.58 -7.83
C ALA A 430 -62.19 -8.16 -8.88
N THR A 431 -62.38 -9.02 -9.87
CA THR A 431 -63.34 -8.78 -10.95
C THR A 431 -64.73 -8.59 -10.34
N PRO A 432 -65.64 -7.84 -10.99
CA PRO A 432 -66.97 -7.57 -10.45
C PRO A 432 -67.75 -8.84 -10.04
N LEU A 433 -67.46 -9.98 -10.68
CA LEU A 433 -68.03 -11.30 -10.37
C LEU A 433 -67.67 -11.83 -8.97
N GLU A 434 -66.43 -11.65 -8.50
CA GLU A 434 -66.01 -12.07 -7.15
C GLU A 434 -66.60 -11.20 -6.04
N ARG A 435 -66.96 -9.94 -6.34
CA ARG A 435 -67.65 -9.06 -5.38
C ARG A 435 -69.12 -9.43 -5.20
N ALA A 436 -69.77 -9.98 -6.23
CA ALA A 436 -71.17 -10.38 -6.16
C ALA A 436 -71.39 -11.63 -5.28
N THR A 437 -70.45 -12.59 -5.30
CA THR A 437 -70.57 -13.82 -4.50
C THR A 437 -70.31 -13.62 -3.00
N SER A 438 -69.48 -12.64 -2.63
CA SER A 438 -69.19 -12.35 -1.21
C SER A 438 -70.29 -11.59 -0.45
N ARG A 439 -71.27 -11.01 -1.17
CA ARG A 439 -72.41 -10.28 -0.57
C ARG A 439 -73.67 -11.12 -0.41
N ALA A 440 -73.66 -12.35 -0.90
CA ALA A 440 -74.81 -13.26 -0.89
C ALA A 440 -74.66 -14.43 0.11
N GLY A 441 -73.68 -14.36 1.01
CA GLY A 441 -73.41 -15.36 2.06
C GLY A 441 -73.66 -14.82 3.45
#